data_AF-A0A4R5FJ45-F1
#
_entry.id   AF-A0A4R5FJ45-F1
#
_cell.length_a   1.000
_cell.length_b   1.000
_cell.length_c   1.000
_cell.angle_alpha   90.00
_cell.angle_beta   90.00
_cell.angle_gamma   90.00
#
_symmetry.space_group_name_H-M   'P 1'
#
loop_
_entity.id
_entity.type
_entity.pdbx_description
1 polymer ?
#
loop_
_entity_poly.entity_id
_entity_poly.type
_entity_poly.pdbx_seq_one_letter_code
_entity_poly.pdbx_strand_id
1 'polypeptide(L)'
;MLKFTPLSDNLEQKLFCTQSCIVEYSVINEDLHQLYNFCLNFQSSTLDKINSLKEEKTNLESDLFKIQCEYDGLEFRSIDFIHGLEEFEIPTWDNSYNFIVPLNQLLLISIFLEKSLKSLCSEYSPENNSDFYGGYKIVLQSKRKSKIETYINYLKTVCNLEIKLSQEILLFLDQTRNVRNAFVHGDWDEIGQMFIDFNSNESFIIVSKLLEEIEKAYMKNVS
;
A
#
# COMPACT_ATOMS: atom_id res chain seq x y z
N MET A 1 18.52 0.84 3.46
CA MET A 1 18.08 1.24 2.11
C MET A 1 16.64 1.70 2.23
N LEU A 2 16.25 2.85 1.66
CA LEU A 2 14.84 3.28 1.68
C LEU A 2 14.01 2.26 0.90
N LYS A 3 13.01 1.65 1.54
CA LYS A 3 12.16 0.59 0.94
C LYS A 3 11.09 1.15 -0.01
N PHE A 4 10.90 2.47 0.03
CA PHE A 4 10.02 3.24 -0.85
C PHE A 4 10.64 4.61 -1.04
N THR A 5 10.67 5.12 -2.26
CA THR A 5 11.24 6.43 -2.57
C THR A 5 10.35 7.15 -3.57
N PRO A 6 10.36 8.49 -3.57
CA PRO A 6 9.75 9.25 -4.64
C PRO A 6 10.23 8.74 -6.00
N LEU A 7 9.28 8.49 -6.90
CA LEU A 7 9.52 8.16 -8.29
C LEU A 7 9.89 9.44 -9.04
N SER A 8 10.55 9.31 -10.18
CA SER A 8 10.79 10.47 -11.05
C SER A 8 9.47 11.02 -11.61
N ASP A 9 9.35 12.33 -11.80
CA ASP A 9 8.16 12.99 -12.38
C ASP A 9 7.66 12.31 -13.67
N ASN A 10 8.60 11.89 -14.53
CA ASN A 10 8.28 11.19 -15.79
C ASN A 10 7.59 9.84 -15.54
N LEU A 11 8.05 9.11 -14.53
CA LEU A 11 7.49 7.81 -14.16
C LEU A 11 6.14 7.97 -13.46
N GLU A 12 5.98 8.96 -12.57
CA GLU A 12 4.69 9.25 -11.95
C GLU A 12 3.63 9.61 -12.98
N GLN A 13 3.96 10.51 -13.92
CA GLN A 13 3.06 10.86 -15.03
C GLN A 13 2.67 9.64 -15.88
N LYS A 14 3.56 8.67 -16.04
CA LYS A 14 3.26 7.44 -16.77
C LYS A 14 2.36 6.48 -16.00
N LEU A 15 2.51 6.43 -14.67
CA LEU A 15 1.80 5.46 -13.83
C LEU A 15 0.42 5.94 -13.42
N PHE A 16 0.22 7.24 -13.28
CA PHE A 16 -1.00 7.83 -12.72
C PHE A 16 -1.78 8.67 -13.74
N CYS A 17 -1.66 8.35 -15.03
CA CYS A 17 -2.39 9.03 -16.10
C CYS A 17 -3.16 8.04 -16.95
N THR A 18 -4.42 8.36 -17.20
CA THR A 18 -5.33 7.60 -18.06
C THR A 18 -4.96 7.76 -19.53
N GLN A 19 -5.10 6.68 -20.32
CA GLN A 19 -4.91 6.74 -21.78
C GLN A 19 -6.21 7.11 -22.52
N SER A 20 -7.33 7.13 -21.80
CA SER A 20 -8.67 7.43 -22.30
C SER A 20 -9.29 8.64 -21.60
N CYS A 21 -10.34 9.18 -22.21
CA CYS A 21 -11.20 10.20 -21.60
C CYS A 21 -12.31 9.59 -20.71
N ILE A 22 -12.16 8.33 -20.28
CA ILE A 22 -13.16 7.66 -19.43
C ILE A 22 -13.05 8.22 -18.01
N VAL A 23 -14.17 8.73 -17.49
CA VAL A 23 -14.24 9.35 -16.17
C VAL A 23 -13.78 8.37 -15.09
N GLU A 24 -14.19 7.10 -15.19
CA GLU A 24 -13.83 6.04 -14.25
C GLU A 24 -12.31 5.88 -14.06
N TYR A 25 -11.55 5.81 -15.16
CA TYR A 25 -10.09 5.71 -15.08
C TYR A 25 -9.43 7.00 -14.60
N SER A 26 -10.02 8.15 -14.89
CA SER A 26 -9.51 9.43 -14.39
C SER A 26 -9.59 9.49 -12.86
N VAL A 27 -10.71 9.05 -12.28
CA VAL A 27 -10.90 8.96 -10.83
C VAL A 27 -9.97 7.92 -10.21
N ILE A 28 -9.89 6.72 -10.79
CA ILE A 28 -9.04 5.64 -10.29
C ILE A 28 -7.56 6.04 -10.27
N ASN A 29 -7.07 6.71 -11.32
CA ASN A 29 -5.69 7.14 -11.40
C ASN A 29 -5.36 8.24 -10.38
N GLU A 30 -6.28 9.20 -10.18
CA GLU A 30 -6.14 10.23 -9.16
C GLU A 30 -6.14 9.62 -7.74
N ASP A 31 -7.05 8.69 -7.45
CA ASP A 31 -7.07 7.97 -6.17
C ASP A 31 -5.78 7.15 -5.95
N LEU A 32 -5.23 6.52 -7.01
CA LEU A 32 -3.97 5.77 -6.93
C LEU A 32 -2.80 6.70 -6.60
N HIS A 33 -2.74 7.87 -7.23
CA HIS A 33 -1.72 8.88 -6.98
C HIS A 33 -1.81 9.43 -5.55
N GLN A 34 -3.03 9.70 -5.06
CA GLN A 34 -3.25 10.10 -3.66
C GLN A 34 -2.80 9.03 -2.68
N LEU A 35 -3.12 7.75 -2.95
CA LEU A 35 -2.65 6.64 -2.13
C LEU A 35 -1.12 6.53 -2.12
N TYR A 36 -0.48 6.70 -3.28
CA TYR A 36 0.97 6.72 -3.39
C TYR A 36 1.60 7.82 -2.53
N ASN A 37 1.08 9.05 -2.61
CA ASN A 37 1.53 10.17 -1.79
C ASN A 37 1.28 9.94 -0.30
N PHE A 38 0.15 9.35 0.06
CA PHE A 38 -0.13 8.95 1.45
C PHE A 38 0.90 7.95 1.96
N CYS A 39 1.23 6.92 1.18
CA CYS A 39 2.24 5.92 1.53
C CYS A 39 3.64 6.54 1.69
N LEU A 40 4.00 7.53 0.87
CA LEU A 40 5.26 8.25 0.96
C LEU A 40 5.35 9.04 2.26
N ASN A 41 4.29 9.80 2.56
CA ASN A 41 4.19 10.60 3.78
C ASN A 41 4.23 9.73 5.03
N PHE A 42 3.55 8.58 5.02
CA PHE A 42 3.53 7.65 6.15
C PHE A 42 4.94 7.09 6.44
N GLN A 43 5.67 6.71 5.39
CA GLN A 43 7.06 6.25 5.54
C GLN A 43 7.98 7.39 6.02
N SER A 44 7.88 8.57 5.40
CA SER A 44 8.72 9.73 5.76
C SER A 44 8.51 10.10 7.22
N SER A 45 7.26 10.22 7.66
CA SER A 45 6.94 10.56 9.05
C SER A 45 7.51 9.56 10.06
N THR A 46 7.51 8.26 9.70
CA THR A 46 8.12 7.22 10.55
C THR A 46 9.64 7.39 10.61
N LEU A 47 10.28 7.65 9.46
CA LEU A 47 11.72 7.88 9.39
C LEU A 47 12.15 9.16 10.12
N ASP A 48 11.38 10.24 9.98
CA ASP A 48 11.61 11.51 10.65
C ASP A 48 11.54 11.34 12.18
N LYS A 49 10.60 10.53 12.67
CA LYS A 49 10.53 10.18 14.10
C LYS A 49 11.77 9.41 14.55
N ILE A 50 12.23 8.42 13.79
CA ILE A 50 13.47 7.67 14.10
C ILE A 50 14.68 8.62 14.14
N ASN A 51 14.80 9.51 13.15
CA ASN A 51 15.91 10.47 13.07
C ASN A 51 15.87 11.46 14.24
N SER A 52 14.69 11.97 14.60
CA SER A 52 14.49 12.85 15.76
C SER A 52 14.89 12.16 17.07
N LEU A 53 14.57 10.88 17.26
CA LEU A 53 14.99 10.11 18.44
C LEU A 53 16.52 9.92 18.48
N LYS A 54 17.14 9.68 17.33
CA LYS A 54 18.61 9.56 17.22
C LYS A 54 19.32 10.89 17.50
N GLU A 55 18.75 12.00 17.05
CA GLU A 55 19.24 13.34 17.37
C GLU A 55 19.08 13.66 18.87
N GLU A 56 17.92 13.35 19.45
CA GLU A 56 17.67 13.50 20.89
C GLU A 56 18.69 12.72 21.72
N LYS A 57 18.93 11.46 21.36
CA LYS A 57 19.97 10.63 21.98
C LYS A 57 21.35 11.31 21.92
N THR A 58 21.74 11.79 20.73
CA THR A 58 23.03 12.48 20.53
C THR A 58 23.14 13.73 21.41
N ASN A 59 22.05 14.48 21.55
CA ASN A 59 22.01 15.66 22.41
C ASN A 59 22.19 15.30 23.89
N LEU A 60 21.58 14.20 24.35
CA LEU A 60 21.71 13.72 25.72
C LEU A 60 23.11 13.18 26.04
N GLU A 61 23.81 12.62 25.05
CA GLU A 61 25.20 12.13 25.18
C GLU A 61 26.19 13.25 25.49
N SER A 62 25.84 14.51 25.22
CA SER A 62 26.70 15.67 25.52
C SER A 62 26.94 15.88 27.02
N ASP A 63 26.01 15.45 27.88
CA ASP A 63 26.14 15.49 29.35
C ASP A 63 25.31 14.37 30.00
N LEU A 64 25.96 13.22 30.22
CA LEU A 64 25.33 11.98 30.70
C LEU A 64 24.71 12.09 32.09
N PHE A 65 25.18 13.02 32.93
CA PHE A 65 24.75 13.11 34.33
C PHE A 65 23.86 14.31 34.63
N LYS A 66 23.54 15.12 33.61
CA LYS A 66 22.55 16.19 33.72
C LYS A 66 21.20 15.62 34.13
N ILE A 67 20.61 16.21 35.18
CA ILE A 67 19.23 15.92 35.59
C ILE A 67 18.30 16.46 34.51
N GLN A 68 17.49 15.59 33.93
CA GLN A 68 16.51 15.93 32.89
C GLN A 68 15.14 16.19 33.50
N CYS A 69 14.73 15.37 34.46
CA CYS A 69 13.51 15.60 35.22
C CYS A 69 13.58 14.95 36.61
N GLU A 70 12.66 15.36 37.47
CA GLU A 70 12.37 14.71 38.74
C GLU A 70 10.92 14.20 38.72
N TYR A 71 10.72 12.96 39.14
CA TYR A 71 9.39 12.35 39.26
C TYR A 71 9.31 11.51 40.51
N ASP A 72 8.33 11.79 41.37
CA ASP A 72 8.11 11.11 42.65
C ASP A 72 9.35 11.04 43.56
N GLY A 73 10.11 12.15 43.60
CA GLY A 73 11.35 12.26 44.38
C GLY A 73 12.54 11.50 43.81
N LEU A 74 12.43 10.95 42.59
CA LEU A 74 13.53 10.33 41.85
C LEU A 74 14.05 11.29 40.78
N GLU A 75 15.36 11.51 40.75
CA GLU A 75 16.05 12.24 39.68
C GLU A 75 16.34 11.29 38.51
N PHE A 76 15.87 11.66 37.32
CA PHE A 76 16.21 10.97 36.08
C PHE A 76 17.25 11.77 35.32
N ARG A 77 18.36 11.13 35.01
CA ARG A 77 19.52 11.75 34.36
C ARG A 77 19.53 11.39 32.88
N SER A 78 20.30 12.13 32.08
CA SER A 78 20.44 11.87 30.64
C SER A 78 20.72 10.39 30.33
N ILE A 79 21.53 9.71 31.14
CA ILE A 79 21.83 8.28 30.97
C ILE A 79 20.58 7.37 31.04
N ASP A 80 19.61 7.69 31.91
CA ASP A 80 18.38 6.90 32.05
C ASP A 80 17.50 7.05 30.79
N PHE A 81 17.44 8.26 30.24
CA PHE A 81 16.75 8.54 28.98
C PHE A 81 17.45 7.89 27.79
N ILE A 82 18.78 7.95 27.70
CA ILE A 82 19.56 7.29 26.65
C ILE A 82 19.25 5.79 26.66
N HIS A 83 19.24 5.16 27.83
CA HIS A 83 18.90 3.73 27.94
C HIS A 83 17.48 3.43 27.41
N GLY A 84 16.49 4.25 27.76
CA GLY A 84 15.13 4.12 27.22
C GLY A 84 15.05 4.30 25.69
N LEU A 85 15.82 5.25 25.14
CA LEU A 85 15.88 5.48 23.70
C LEU A 85 16.54 4.30 22.97
N GLU A 86 17.66 3.78 23.50
CA GLU A 86 18.44 2.70 22.89
C GLU A 86 17.76 1.34 22.96
N GLU A 87 17.21 0.98 24.12
CA GLU A 87 16.66 -0.35 24.35
C GLU A 87 15.20 -0.48 23.92
N PHE A 88 14.46 0.64 23.85
CA PHE A 88 13.02 0.61 23.61
C PHE A 88 12.57 1.48 22.44
N GLU A 89 12.71 2.81 22.52
CA GLU A 89 12.04 3.69 21.55
C GLU A 89 12.58 3.52 20.13
N ILE A 90 13.90 3.65 19.95
CA ILE A 90 14.51 3.55 18.61
C ILE A 90 14.26 2.16 18.01
N PRO A 91 14.51 1.03 18.70
CA PRO A 91 14.20 -0.30 18.16
C PRO A 91 12.72 -0.50 17.80
N THR A 92 11.80 0.05 18.60
CA THR A 92 10.35 -0.07 18.33
C THR A 92 9.95 0.67 17.06
N TRP A 93 10.49 1.87 16.85
CA TRP A 93 10.23 2.65 15.65
C TRP A 93 10.95 2.05 14.43
N ASP A 94 12.17 1.54 14.57
CA ASP A 94 12.87 0.80 13.52
C ASP A 94 12.10 -0.46 13.12
N ASN A 95 11.51 -1.20 14.07
CA ASN A 95 10.63 -2.33 13.77
C ASN A 95 9.38 -1.86 13.01
N SER A 96 8.75 -0.77 13.47
CA SER A 96 7.57 -0.20 12.79
C SER A 96 7.90 0.18 11.34
N TYR A 97 9.03 0.81 11.10
CA TYR A 97 9.50 1.16 9.77
C TYR A 97 9.77 -0.06 8.88
N ASN A 98 10.38 -1.12 9.45
CA ASN A 98 10.77 -2.29 8.67
C ASN A 98 9.64 -3.28 8.41
N PHE A 99 8.61 -3.30 9.27
CA PHE A 99 7.53 -4.28 9.25
C PHE A 99 6.15 -3.64 9.05
N ILE A 100 5.74 -2.73 9.96
CA ILE A 100 4.39 -2.16 9.98
C ILE A 100 4.14 -1.27 8.76
N VAL A 101 5.10 -0.43 8.39
CA VAL A 101 4.99 0.47 7.23
C VAL A 101 4.76 -0.30 5.93
N PRO A 102 5.66 -1.22 5.50
CA PRO A 102 5.47 -1.92 4.23
C PRO A 102 4.23 -2.83 4.21
N LEU A 103 3.89 -3.46 5.35
CA LEU A 103 2.65 -4.23 5.50
C LEU A 103 1.41 -3.38 5.23
N ASN A 104 1.31 -2.21 5.86
CA ASN A 104 0.19 -1.31 5.65
C ASN A 104 0.13 -0.81 4.20
N GLN A 105 1.27 -0.46 3.60
CA GLN A 105 1.31 -0.03 2.20
C GLN A 105 0.76 -1.12 1.27
N LEU A 106 1.19 -2.37 1.41
CA LEU A 106 0.68 -3.48 0.60
C LEU A 106 -0.82 -3.72 0.81
N LEU A 107 -1.29 -3.68 2.06
CA LEU A 107 -2.71 -3.86 2.38
C LEU A 107 -3.57 -2.74 1.79
N LEU A 108 -3.13 -1.48 1.89
CA LEU A 108 -3.85 -0.34 1.31
C LEU A 108 -3.91 -0.43 -0.22
N ILE A 109 -2.81 -0.80 -0.88
CA ILE A 109 -2.77 -1.05 -2.33
C ILE A 109 -3.74 -2.17 -2.71
N SER A 110 -3.79 -3.26 -1.93
CA SER A 110 -4.73 -4.37 -2.15
C SER A 110 -6.19 -3.93 -2.05
N ILE A 111 -6.54 -3.18 -1.00
CA ILE A 111 -7.88 -2.66 -0.76
C ILE A 111 -8.27 -1.69 -1.88
N PHE A 112 -7.36 -0.82 -2.28
CA PHE A 112 -7.55 0.09 -3.40
C PHE A 112 -7.84 -0.69 -4.69
N LEU A 113 -7.02 -1.70 -5.03
CA LEU A 113 -7.24 -2.50 -6.22
C LEU A 113 -8.59 -3.22 -6.19
N GLU A 114 -8.99 -3.78 -5.04
CA GLU A 114 -10.32 -4.38 -4.87
C GLU A 114 -11.45 -3.37 -5.11
N LYS A 115 -11.33 -2.16 -4.53
CA LYS A 115 -12.29 -1.04 -4.71
C LYS A 115 -12.40 -0.65 -6.18
N SER A 116 -11.27 -0.39 -6.84
CA SER A 116 -11.21 0.08 -8.23
C SER A 116 -11.74 -0.96 -9.20
N LEU A 117 -11.39 -2.24 -9.02
CA LEU A 117 -11.93 -3.32 -9.84
C LEU A 117 -13.44 -3.49 -9.67
N LYS A 118 -13.95 -3.36 -8.45
CA LYS A 118 -15.40 -3.37 -8.21
C LYS A 118 -16.10 -2.23 -8.96
N SER A 119 -15.49 -1.05 -8.95
CA SER A 119 -16.01 0.14 -9.63
C SER A 119 -16.03 -0.06 -11.15
N LEU A 120 -14.93 -0.55 -11.74
CA LEU A 120 -14.86 -0.91 -13.17
C LEU A 120 -15.89 -1.98 -13.56
N CYS A 121 -16.09 -3.00 -12.73
CA CYS A 121 -17.13 -4.02 -12.98
C CYS A 121 -18.54 -3.43 -12.96
N SER A 122 -18.79 -2.43 -12.12
CA SER A 122 -20.05 -1.69 -12.07
C SER A 122 -20.26 -0.90 -13.36
N GLU A 123 -19.25 -0.13 -13.75
CA GLU A 123 -19.30 0.75 -14.92
C GLU A 123 -19.47 -0.01 -16.23
N TYR A 124 -18.75 -1.12 -16.40
CA TYR A 124 -18.75 -1.93 -17.63
C TYR A 124 -19.76 -3.07 -17.62
N SER A 125 -20.58 -3.18 -16.57
CA SER A 125 -21.61 -4.21 -16.54
C SER A 125 -22.61 -3.97 -17.68
N PRO A 126 -22.97 -5.01 -18.46
CA PRO A 126 -24.06 -4.90 -19.44
C PRO A 126 -25.41 -4.53 -18.78
N GLU A 127 -25.55 -4.83 -17.49
CA GLU A 127 -26.73 -4.51 -16.67
C GLU A 127 -26.52 -3.26 -15.81
N ASN A 128 -25.70 -2.30 -16.24
CA ASN A 128 -25.39 -1.08 -15.49
C ASN A 128 -26.66 -0.24 -15.27
N ASN A 129 -27.36 -0.50 -14.16
CA ASN A 129 -28.50 0.25 -13.65
C ASN A 129 -28.09 1.14 -12.47
N SER A 130 -26.82 1.52 -12.39
CA SER A 130 -26.26 2.19 -11.21
C SER A 130 -26.37 3.70 -11.34
N ASP A 131 -27.29 4.32 -10.59
CA ASP A 131 -27.43 5.78 -10.53
C ASP A 131 -26.24 6.48 -9.82
N PHE A 132 -25.39 5.71 -9.13
CA PHE A 132 -24.25 6.22 -8.36
C PHE A 132 -23.00 5.36 -8.56
N TYR A 133 -21.83 5.98 -8.35
CA TYR A 133 -20.54 5.31 -8.33
C TYR A 133 -20.53 4.15 -7.32
N GLY A 134 -20.20 2.93 -7.75
CA GLY A 134 -20.12 1.75 -6.88
C GLY A 134 -21.46 1.12 -6.45
N GLY A 135 -22.58 1.50 -7.08
CA GLY A 135 -23.93 1.03 -6.75
C GLY A 135 -24.29 -0.39 -7.24
N TYR A 136 -23.43 -1.04 -8.03
CA TYR A 136 -23.72 -2.38 -8.56
C TYR A 136 -23.37 -3.50 -7.56
N LYS A 137 -24.38 -4.30 -7.20
CA LYS A 137 -24.22 -5.47 -6.33
C LYS A 137 -23.91 -6.72 -7.16
N ILE A 138 -22.62 -6.92 -7.47
CA ILE A 138 -22.17 -8.14 -8.14
C ILE A 138 -22.44 -9.33 -7.23
N VAL A 139 -23.32 -10.24 -7.67
CA VAL A 139 -23.54 -11.53 -6.99
C VAL A 139 -22.36 -12.44 -7.31
N LEU A 140 -21.33 -12.40 -6.45
CA LEU A 140 -20.13 -13.21 -6.63
C LEU A 140 -20.43 -14.69 -6.32
N GLN A 141 -20.54 -15.52 -7.36
CA GLN A 141 -20.65 -16.98 -7.21
C GLN A 141 -19.27 -17.62 -7.05
N SER A 142 -18.62 -17.48 -5.88
CA SER A 142 -17.38 -18.23 -5.62
C SER A 142 -17.05 -18.34 -4.14
N LYS A 143 -16.89 -19.58 -3.65
CA LYS A 143 -16.42 -19.89 -2.29
C LYS A 143 -14.90 -20.06 -2.18
N ARG A 144 -14.12 -19.90 -3.27
CA ARG A 144 -12.67 -20.26 -3.28
C ARG A 144 -11.71 -19.27 -3.97
N LYS A 145 -12.21 -18.25 -4.68
CA LYS A 145 -11.34 -17.26 -5.36
C LYS A 145 -11.22 -15.98 -4.55
N SER A 146 -10.11 -15.26 -4.69
CA SER A 146 -10.01 -13.92 -4.10
C SER A 146 -11.04 -12.98 -4.76
N LYS A 147 -11.46 -11.93 -4.05
CA LYS A 147 -12.39 -10.94 -4.63
C LYS A 147 -11.80 -10.26 -5.86
N ILE A 148 -10.51 -9.91 -5.81
CA ILE A 148 -9.76 -9.34 -6.94
C ILE A 148 -9.82 -10.27 -8.16
N GLU A 149 -9.50 -11.55 -8.01
CA GLU A 149 -9.61 -12.55 -9.08
C GLU A 149 -11.04 -12.67 -9.61
N THR A 150 -12.02 -12.53 -8.73
CA THR A 150 -13.43 -12.63 -9.10
C THR A 150 -13.85 -11.42 -9.95
N TYR A 151 -13.44 -10.21 -9.59
CA TYR A 151 -13.68 -9.02 -10.40
C TYR A 151 -12.95 -9.06 -11.75
N ILE A 152 -11.68 -9.48 -11.78
CA ILE A 152 -10.96 -9.64 -13.05
C ILE A 152 -11.67 -10.68 -13.94
N ASN A 153 -12.13 -11.80 -13.38
CA ASN A 153 -12.89 -12.78 -14.14
C ASN A 153 -14.24 -12.25 -14.61
N TYR A 154 -14.92 -11.43 -13.82
CA TYR A 154 -16.16 -10.76 -14.23
C TYR A 154 -15.93 -9.86 -15.45
N LEU A 155 -14.90 -9.01 -15.41
CA LEU A 155 -14.51 -8.16 -16.54
C LEU A 155 -14.22 -8.97 -17.81
N LYS A 156 -13.56 -10.13 -17.67
CA LYS A 156 -13.27 -11.02 -18.81
C LYS A 156 -14.53 -11.68 -19.38
N THR A 157 -15.38 -12.23 -18.52
CA THR A 157 -16.44 -13.16 -18.92
C THR A 157 -17.79 -12.49 -19.16
N VAL A 158 -18.12 -11.47 -18.36
CA VAL A 158 -19.41 -10.77 -18.42
C VAL A 158 -19.28 -9.49 -19.23
N CYS A 159 -18.19 -8.72 -19.04
CA CYS A 159 -17.93 -7.50 -19.80
C CYS A 159 -17.16 -7.77 -21.12
N ASN A 160 -16.85 -9.03 -21.42
CA ASN A 160 -16.17 -9.48 -22.63
C ASN A 160 -14.81 -8.77 -22.90
N LEU A 161 -14.04 -8.46 -21.85
CA LEU A 161 -12.74 -7.80 -21.98
C LEU A 161 -11.58 -8.80 -22.14
N GLU A 162 -10.77 -8.64 -23.18
CA GLU A 162 -9.56 -9.43 -23.41
C GLU A 162 -8.38 -8.94 -22.55
N ILE A 163 -8.42 -9.23 -21.25
CA ILE A 163 -7.37 -8.80 -20.30
C ILE A 163 -6.23 -9.84 -20.24
N LYS A 164 -5.01 -9.42 -20.59
CA LYS A 164 -3.80 -10.25 -20.48
C LYS A 164 -3.05 -9.92 -19.18
N LEU A 165 -2.99 -10.88 -18.26
CA LEU A 165 -2.24 -10.72 -17.01
C LEU A 165 -0.80 -11.18 -17.24
N SER A 166 0.16 -10.30 -16.94
CA SER A 166 1.58 -10.67 -16.92
C SER A 166 1.91 -11.57 -15.72
N GLN A 167 3.04 -12.26 -15.78
CA GLN A 167 3.53 -13.07 -14.65
C GLN A 167 3.77 -12.21 -13.40
N GLU A 168 4.26 -10.97 -13.56
CA GLU A 168 4.45 -10.00 -12.48
C GLU A 168 3.14 -9.72 -11.73
N ILE A 169 2.04 -9.49 -12.47
CA ILE A 169 0.72 -9.25 -11.88
C ILE A 169 0.25 -10.49 -11.12
N LEU A 170 0.41 -11.69 -11.70
CA LEU A 170 -0.03 -12.93 -11.04
C LEU A 170 0.73 -13.18 -9.73
N LEU A 171 2.05 -12.96 -9.72
CA LEU A 171 2.88 -13.08 -8.52
C LEU A 171 2.47 -12.06 -7.45
N PHE A 172 2.23 -10.81 -7.83
CA PHE A 172 1.75 -9.77 -6.92
C PHE A 172 0.41 -10.13 -6.28
N LEU A 173 -0.55 -10.64 -7.07
CA LEU A 173 -1.86 -11.06 -6.56
C LEU A 173 -1.75 -12.22 -5.57
N ASP A 174 -0.87 -13.18 -5.84
CA ASP A 174 -0.62 -14.31 -4.94
C ASP A 174 0.04 -13.84 -3.63
N GLN A 175 1.10 -13.04 -3.73
CA GLN A 175 1.79 -12.46 -2.58
C GLN A 175 0.83 -11.65 -1.70
N THR A 176 0.03 -10.79 -2.30
CA THR A 176 -0.96 -9.96 -1.59
C THR A 176 -1.99 -10.82 -0.87
N ARG A 177 -2.44 -11.91 -1.50
CA ARG A 177 -3.37 -12.86 -0.88
C ARG A 177 -2.73 -13.56 0.32
N ASN A 178 -1.48 -14.00 0.19
CA ASN A 178 -0.76 -14.70 1.24
C ASN A 178 -0.53 -13.77 2.44
N VAL A 179 -0.06 -12.54 2.20
CA VAL A 179 0.12 -11.51 3.25
C VAL A 179 -1.20 -11.22 3.97
N ARG A 180 -2.29 -11.02 3.24
CA ARG A 180 -3.61 -10.75 3.85
C ARG A 180 -4.08 -11.92 4.71
N ASN A 181 -3.88 -13.16 4.25
CA ASN A 181 -4.29 -14.34 5.01
C ASN A 181 -3.43 -14.50 6.28
N ALA A 182 -2.11 -14.39 6.15
CA ALA A 182 -1.19 -14.41 7.29
C ALA A 182 -1.52 -13.30 8.30
N PHE A 183 -1.87 -12.10 7.83
CA PHE A 183 -2.29 -10.98 8.68
C PHE A 183 -3.55 -11.29 9.49
N VAL A 184 -4.55 -11.91 8.86
CA VAL A 184 -5.80 -12.29 9.53
C VAL A 184 -5.57 -13.42 10.55
N HIS A 185 -4.61 -14.30 10.30
CA HIS A 185 -4.29 -15.43 11.18
C HIS A 185 -3.24 -15.11 12.26
N GLY A 186 -2.56 -13.95 12.16
CA GLY A 186 -1.54 -13.52 13.10
C GLY A 186 -0.18 -14.19 12.89
N ASP A 187 0.10 -14.67 11.67
CA ASP A 187 1.35 -15.35 11.30
C ASP A 187 2.48 -14.34 11.03
N TRP A 188 2.87 -13.58 12.07
CA TRP A 188 3.77 -12.43 11.94
C TRP A 188 5.17 -12.77 11.43
N ASP A 189 5.69 -13.96 11.78
CA ASP A 189 7.01 -14.41 11.33
C ASP A 189 7.05 -14.64 9.81
N GLU A 190 5.99 -15.20 9.25
CA GLU A 190 5.85 -15.42 7.79
C GLU A 190 5.78 -14.07 7.06
N ILE A 191 4.98 -13.14 7.59
CA ILE A 191 4.88 -11.77 7.07
C ILE A 191 6.24 -11.08 7.10
N GLY A 192 6.99 -11.23 8.21
CA GLY A 192 8.29 -10.61 8.39
C GLY A 192 9.28 -11.03 7.30
N GLN A 193 9.30 -12.32 6.96
CA GLN A 193 10.13 -12.86 5.88
C GLN A 193 9.73 -12.29 4.51
N MET A 194 8.44 -12.10 4.25
CA MET A 194 7.94 -11.53 2.99
C MET A 194 8.34 -10.06 2.78
N PHE A 195 8.65 -9.32 3.85
CA PHE A 195 8.94 -7.88 3.80
C PHE A 195 10.44 -7.53 3.87
N ILE A 196 11.34 -8.51 3.85
CA ILE A 196 12.79 -8.28 3.84
C ILE A 196 13.19 -7.50 2.58
N ASP A 197 12.77 -7.99 1.41
CA ASP A 197 13.11 -7.42 0.09
C ASP A 197 11.95 -6.64 -0.55
N PHE A 198 10.92 -6.31 0.22
CA PHE A 198 9.73 -5.65 -0.31
C PHE A 198 10.02 -4.21 -0.74
N ASN A 199 9.59 -3.90 -1.96
CA ASN A 199 9.65 -2.57 -2.53
C ASN A 199 8.23 -2.11 -2.90
N SER A 200 7.73 -1.11 -2.17
CA SER A 200 6.36 -0.62 -2.36
C SER A 200 6.17 0.04 -3.73
N ASN A 201 7.24 0.59 -4.34
CA ASN A 201 7.17 1.19 -5.69
C ASN A 201 6.75 0.15 -6.73
N GLU A 202 7.26 -1.07 -6.62
CA GLU A 202 6.93 -2.16 -7.55
C GLU A 202 5.43 -2.52 -7.46
N SER A 203 4.86 -2.48 -6.26
CA SER A 203 3.43 -2.73 -6.07
C SER A 203 2.57 -1.68 -6.79
N PHE A 204 2.91 -0.39 -6.69
CA PHE A 204 2.22 0.68 -7.43
C PHE A 204 2.36 0.52 -8.95
N ILE A 205 3.57 0.19 -9.42
CA ILE A 205 3.84 -0.06 -10.84
C ILE A 205 2.99 -1.22 -11.37
N ILE A 206 2.92 -2.32 -10.63
CA ILE A 206 2.16 -3.52 -11.04
C ILE A 206 0.66 -3.22 -11.07
N VAL A 207 0.13 -2.50 -10.07
CA VAL A 207 -1.28 -2.10 -10.04
C VAL A 207 -1.62 -1.16 -11.18
N SER A 208 -0.79 -0.15 -11.44
CA SER A 208 -0.95 0.75 -12.59
C SER A 208 -0.96 -0.01 -13.92
N LYS A 209 0.01 -0.91 -14.15
CA LYS A 209 0.05 -1.79 -15.34
C LYS A 209 -1.23 -2.63 -15.49
N LEU A 210 -1.75 -3.19 -14.40
CA LEU A 210 -2.99 -3.96 -14.45
C LEU A 210 -4.18 -3.09 -14.88
N LEU A 211 -4.32 -1.90 -14.30
CA LEU A 211 -5.39 -0.97 -14.67
C LEU A 211 -5.26 -0.51 -16.13
N GLU A 212 -4.05 -0.22 -16.59
CA GLU A 212 -3.75 0.12 -17.99
C GLU A 212 -4.16 -1.01 -18.96
N GLU A 213 -3.88 -2.27 -18.62
CA GLU A 213 -4.29 -3.41 -19.46
C GLU A 213 -5.81 -3.59 -19.52
N ILE A 214 -6.53 -3.29 -18.43
CA ILE A 214 -8.00 -3.29 -18.44
C ILE A 214 -8.53 -2.14 -19.29
N GLU A 215 -7.91 -0.95 -19.18
CA GLU A 215 -8.27 0.23 -19.97
C GLU A 215 -8.11 -0.03 -21.47
N LYS A 216 -6.94 -0.55 -21.88
CA LYS A 216 -6.68 -0.94 -23.27
C LYS A 216 -7.68 -1.98 -23.78
N ALA A 217 -8.01 -2.97 -22.96
CA ALA A 217 -8.98 -4.01 -23.34
C ALA A 217 -10.38 -3.41 -23.56
N TYR A 218 -10.78 -2.47 -22.71
CA TYR A 218 -12.05 -1.75 -22.85
C TYR A 218 -12.07 -0.89 -24.12
N MET A 219 -11.04 -0.07 -24.34
CA MET A 219 -10.96 0.82 -25.51
C MET A 219 -11.04 0.06 -26.83
N LYS A 220 -10.43 -1.13 -26.92
CA LYS A 220 -10.53 -2.01 -28.10
C LYS A 220 -11.90 -2.63 -28.33
N ASN A 221 -12.67 -2.84 -27.26
CA ASN A 221 -14.01 -3.43 -27.35
C ASN A 221 -15.07 -2.40 -27.79
N VAL A 222 -14.83 -1.12 -27.48
CA VAL A 222 -15.73 0.00 -27.82
C VAL A 222 -15.36 0.66 -29.17
N SER A 223 -14.19 0.35 -29.73
CA SER A 223 -13.72 0.83 -31.06
C SER A 223 -14.24 -0.05 -32.19
#